data_AF-A0A0F8YXH4-F1
#
_entry.id   AF-A0A0F8YXH4-F1
#
_cell.length_a   1.000
_cell.length_b   1.000
_cell.length_c   1.000
_cell.angle_alpha   90.00
_cell.angle_beta   90.00
_cell.angle_gamma   90.00
#
_symmetry.space_group_name_H-M   'P 1'
#
loop_
_entity.id
_entity.type
_entity.pdbx_description
1 polymer ?
#
loop_
_entity_poly.entity_id
_entity_poly.type
_entity_poly.pdbx_seq_one_letter_code
_entity_poly.pdbx_strand_id
1 'polypeptide(L)'
;MAQRATTAVDAAAEMIRRKRCQQSLHSFALNINIPGAPMDALCPDEDLVGPARDLMTAHHALMYQKLQDTMNTPYGRLMLFLPPGAAKSSAANVAMAWDMSRPPHQQGDKRLIMVSYNDKIVAKQSGRVQTMCKSPEYQLWDDKVRIVTDAKGEWSLSNGAELMAAGILSGITGSRADGILIDDPVKNREDADSELVRDKTTDEFNDSIMTRLKPGAWIVLILTRWHESDLAGQLLPLDYDGRSGMIRCTDGMDWDVV
;
A
#
# COMPACT_ATOMS: atom_id res chain seq x y z
N MET A 1 -18.12 21.35 -28.00
CA MET A 1 -16.67 21.08 -28.03
C MET A 1 -16.46 19.75 -28.75
N ALA A 2 -15.81 19.76 -29.91
CA ALA A 2 -15.60 18.55 -30.69
C ALA A 2 -14.63 17.60 -29.95
N GLN A 3 -15.09 16.38 -29.68
CA GLN A 3 -14.22 15.28 -29.24
C GLN A 3 -13.19 15.04 -30.36
N ARG A 4 -11.92 15.38 -30.10
CA ARG A 4 -10.82 15.00 -30.99
C ARG A 4 -10.87 13.48 -31.13
N ALA A 5 -11.02 12.98 -32.36
CA ALA A 5 -10.95 11.55 -32.61
C ALA A 5 -9.57 11.03 -32.16
N THR A 6 -9.55 10.09 -31.22
CA THR A 6 -8.34 9.44 -30.73
C THR A 6 -7.62 8.80 -31.92
N THR A 7 -6.38 9.19 -32.18
CA THR A 7 -5.64 8.63 -33.30
C THR A 7 -5.20 7.20 -32.99
N ALA A 8 -4.89 6.40 -34.01
CA ALA A 8 -4.37 5.04 -33.80
C ALA A 8 -3.07 5.04 -32.97
N VAL A 9 -2.27 6.11 -33.08
CA VAL A 9 -1.04 6.32 -32.29
C VAL A 9 -1.37 6.56 -30.83
N ASP A 10 -2.35 7.41 -30.53
CA ASP A 10 -2.79 7.69 -29.14
C ASP A 10 -3.34 6.42 -28.48
N ALA A 11 -4.09 5.61 -29.23
CA ALA A 11 -4.62 4.33 -28.73
C ALA A 11 -3.50 3.32 -28.43
N ALA A 12 -2.47 3.25 -29.28
CA ALA A 12 -1.32 2.39 -29.07
C ALA A 12 -0.48 2.83 -27.86
N ALA A 13 -0.24 4.14 -27.71
CA ALA A 13 0.47 4.70 -26.57
C ALA A 13 -0.26 4.42 -25.25
N GLU A 14 -1.58 4.58 -25.22
CA GLU A 14 -2.40 4.25 -24.05
C GLU A 14 -2.37 2.75 -23.73
N MET A 15 -2.38 1.87 -24.74
CA MET A 15 -2.26 0.43 -24.52
C MET A 15 -0.90 0.05 -23.90
N ILE A 16 0.19 0.66 -24.37
CA ILE A 16 1.54 0.45 -23.82
C ILE A 16 1.60 0.95 -22.37
N ARG A 17 1.09 2.16 -22.12
CA ARG A 17 1.00 2.76 -20.77
C ARG A 17 0.29 1.82 -19.81
N ARG A 18 -0.90 1.34 -20.17
CA ARG A 18 -1.68 0.40 -19.36
C ARG A 18 -0.88 -0.85 -19.04
N LYS A 19 -0.27 -1.48 -20.04
CA LYS A 19 0.52 -2.69 -19.86
C LYS A 19 1.69 -2.49 -18.89
N ARG A 20 2.40 -1.35 -18.98
CA ARG A 20 3.47 -1.00 -18.03
C ARG A 20 2.92 -0.83 -16.61
N CYS A 21 1.84 -0.06 -16.46
CA CYS A 21 1.20 0.18 -15.16
C CYS A 21 0.66 -1.11 -14.52
N GLN A 22 0.18 -2.08 -15.31
CA GLN A 22 -0.24 -3.39 -14.81
C GLN A 22 0.92 -4.21 -14.24
N GLN A 23 2.13 -4.02 -14.76
CA GLN A 23 3.31 -4.84 -14.44
C GLN A 23 4.26 -4.19 -13.44
N SER A 24 4.25 -2.86 -13.34
CA SER A 24 5.19 -2.10 -12.52
C SER A 24 4.46 -1.04 -11.70
N LEU A 25 4.70 -1.09 -10.39
CA LEU A 25 4.25 -0.09 -9.45
C LEU A 25 4.99 1.24 -9.65
N HIS A 26 6.24 1.22 -10.13
CA HIS A 26 6.95 2.44 -10.55
C HIS A 26 6.23 3.13 -11.70
N SER A 27 5.92 2.38 -12.76
CA SER A 27 5.19 2.92 -13.90
C SER A 27 3.82 3.43 -13.48
N PHE A 28 3.08 2.67 -12.67
CA PHE A 28 1.79 3.12 -12.14
C PHE A 28 1.91 4.44 -11.35
N ALA A 29 2.89 4.55 -10.46
CA ALA A 29 3.11 5.74 -9.64
C ALA A 29 3.44 7.00 -10.45
N LEU A 30 4.14 6.88 -11.58
CA LEU A 30 4.42 8.01 -12.49
C LEU A 30 3.24 8.36 -13.40
N ASN A 31 2.28 7.45 -13.54
CA ASN A 31 1.17 7.56 -14.48
C ASN A 31 -0.18 7.80 -13.77
N ILE A 32 -0.19 8.08 -12.47
CA ILE A 32 -1.40 8.41 -11.72
C ILE A 32 -1.25 9.69 -10.92
N ASN A 33 -2.33 10.47 -10.85
CA ASN A 33 -2.37 11.70 -10.06
C ASN A 33 -2.44 11.36 -8.57
N ILE A 34 -1.35 11.61 -7.84
CA ILE A 34 -1.25 11.32 -6.40
C ILE A 34 -1.80 12.51 -5.59
N PRO A 35 -2.89 12.36 -4.83
CA PRO A 35 -3.50 13.48 -4.12
C PRO A 35 -2.56 14.14 -3.10
N GLY A 36 -2.28 15.42 -3.31
CA GLY A 36 -1.38 16.21 -2.45
C GLY A 36 0.10 16.11 -2.80
N ALA A 37 0.46 15.42 -3.90
CA ALA A 37 1.77 15.59 -4.51
C ALA A 37 1.88 16.99 -5.15
N PRO A 38 3.09 17.59 -5.18
CA PRO A 38 3.30 18.93 -5.74
C PRO A 38 3.21 18.99 -7.27
N MET A 39 3.24 17.82 -7.92
CA MET A 39 3.24 17.68 -9.38
C MET A 39 2.14 16.69 -9.77
N ASP A 40 1.52 16.95 -10.92
CA ASP A 40 0.60 16.02 -11.57
C ASP A 40 1.35 14.77 -12.11
N ALA A 41 0.59 13.77 -12.57
CA ALA A 41 1.15 12.57 -13.20
C ALA A 41 2.11 12.96 -14.33
N LEU A 42 3.35 12.45 -14.24
CA LEU A 42 4.41 12.75 -15.20
C LEU A 42 4.10 12.11 -16.58
N CYS A 43 3.49 10.93 -16.57
CA CYS A 43 3.18 10.11 -17.76
C CYS A 43 4.35 10.05 -18.77
N PRO A 44 5.55 9.61 -18.35
CA PRO A 44 6.72 9.66 -19.19
C PRO A 44 6.66 8.63 -20.33
N ASP A 45 7.25 8.99 -21.47
CA ASP A 45 7.53 8.02 -22.53
C ASP A 45 8.76 7.18 -22.15
N GLU A 46 8.53 6.09 -21.41
CA GLU A 46 9.59 5.21 -20.91
C GLU A 46 10.46 4.59 -22.04
N ASP A 47 10.00 4.56 -23.30
CA ASP A 47 10.84 4.11 -24.42
C ASP A 47 11.92 5.13 -24.77
N LEU A 48 11.63 6.43 -24.55
CA LEU A 48 12.54 7.52 -24.85
C LEU A 48 13.41 7.90 -23.66
N VAL A 49 12.83 7.93 -22.45
CA VAL A 49 13.51 8.46 -21.25
C VAL A 49 14.08 7.39 -20.33
N GLY A 50 13.80 6.11 -20.60
CA GLY A 50 14.23 4.99 -19.77
C GLY A 50 13.15 4.50 -18.78
N PRO A 51 13.46 3.45 -18.00
CA PRO A 51 12.46 2.79 -17.16
C PRO A 51 11.97 3.71 -16.05
N ALA A 52 10.68 3.59 -15.67
CA ALA A 52 10.05 4.40 -14.63
C ALA A 52 10.85 4.50 -13.32
N ARG A 53 11.53 3.43 -12.92
CA ARG A 53 12.38 3.40 -11.73
C ARG A 53 13.44 4.52 -11.72
N ASP A 54 14.05 4.79 -12.85
CA ASP A 54 15.20 5.70 -12.98
C ASP A 54 14.76 7.18 -13.04
N LEU A 55 13.46 7.42 -13.24
CA LEU A 55 12.85 8.75 -13.26
C LEU A 55 12.41 9.22 -11.86
N MET A 56 12.59 8.37 -10.84
CA MET A 56 12.24 8.65 -9.45
C MET A 56 13.48 8.85 -8.58
N THR A 57 13.32 9.46 -7.41
CA THR A 57 14.38 9.45 -6.40
C THR A 57 14.64 8.01 -5.94
N ALA A 58 15.91 7.70 -5.63
CA ALA A 58 16.34 6.32 -5.32
C ALA A 58 15.53 5.64 -4.20
N HIS A 59 15.15 6.40 -3.16
CA HIS A 59 14.36 5.87 -2.04
C HIS A 59 12.89 5.63 -2.43
N HIS A 60 12.27 6.45 -3.28
CA HIS A 60 10.95 6.17 -3.83
C HIS A 60 10.96 4.91 -4.69
N ALA A 61 11.96 4.79 -5.56
CA ALA A 61 12.16 3.61 -6.38
C ALA A 61 12.32 2.33 -5.53
N LEU A 62 13.10 2.40 -4.44
CA LEU A 62 13.25 1.27 -3.52
C LEU A 62 11.94 0.93 -2.80
N MET A 63 11.20 1.92 -2.27
CA MET A 63 9.91 1.68 -1.62
C MET A 63 8.93 0.98 -2.54
N TYR A 64 8.73 1.49 -3.77
CA TYR A 64 7.79 0.89 -4.72
C TYR A 64 8.23 -0.52 -5.14
N GLN A 65 9.53 -0.76 -5.30
CA GLN A 65 10.03 -2.10 -5.59
C GLN A 65 9.66 -3.07 -4.46
N LYS A 66 9.99 -2.70 -3.21
CA LYS A 66 9.75 -3.55 -2.03
C LYS A 66 8.26 -3.80 -1.78
N LEU A 67 7.43 -2.76 -1.94
CA LEU A 67 5.97 -2.88 -1.86
C LEU A 67 5.45 -3.86 -2.92
N GLN A 68 5.86 -3.70 -4.18
CA GLN A 68 5.44 -4.58 -5.26
C GLN A 68 5.90 -6.03 -5.04
N ASP A 69 7.17 -6.25 -4.67
CA ASP A 69 7.72 -7.58 -4.41
C ASP A 69 6.94 -8.29 -3.30
N THR A 70 6.60 -7.56 -2.24
CA THR A 70 5.80 -8.07 -1.12
C THR A 70 4.37 -8.42 -1.53
N MET A 71 3.72 -7.55 -2.31
CA MET A 71 2.35 -7.75 -2.82
C MET A 71 2.24 -8.89 -3.84
N ASN A 72 3.37 -9.31 -4.43
CA ASN A 72 3.44 -10.40 -5.40
C ASN A 72 3.92 -11.72 -4.78
N THR A 73 4.51 -11.68 -3.59
CA THR A 73 5.05 -12.87 -2.91
C THR A 73 3.97 -13.49 -2.03
N PRO A 74 3.62 -14.77 -2.20
CA PRO A 74 2.75 -15.47 -1.26
C PRO A 74 3.32 -15.38 0.15
N TYR A 75 2.50 -14.97 1.10
CA TYR A 75 2.92 -14.71 2.48
C TYR A 75 3.98 -13.61 2.61
N GLY A 76 4.05 -12.66 1.68
CA GLY A 76 5.00 -11.56 1.70
C GLY A 76 4.93 -10.77 3.02
N ARG A 77 6.10 -10.39 3.55
CA ARG A 77 6.26 -9.66 4.80
C ARG A 77 7.30 -8.56 4.61
N LEU A 78 6.91 -7.31 4.85
CA LEU A 78 7.78 -6.16 4.68
C LEU A 78 7.72 -5.23 5.88
N MET A 79 8.88 -4.87 6.40
CA MET A 79 9.02 -3.72 7.30
C MET A 79 9.80 -2.62 6.57
N LEU A 80 9.20 -1.43 6.50
CA LEU A 80 9.82 -0.22 5.93
C LEU A 80 10.05 0.80 7.04
N PHE A 81 11.32 1.00 7.41
CA PHE A 81 11.74 1.97 8.42
C PHE A 81 12.19 3.26 7.74
N LEU A 82 11.34 4.28 7.79
CA LEU A 82 11.55 5.52 7.04
C LEU A 82 11.40 6.75 7.94
N PRO A 83 12.23 7.80 7.75
CA PRO A 83 12.10 9.01 8.53
C PRO A 83 10.80 9.77 8.17
N PRO A 84 10.33 10.68 9.04
CA PRO A 84 9.22 11.57 8.72
C PRO A 84 9.52 12.38 7.45
N GLY A 85 8.51 12.57 6.61
CA GLY A 85 8.66 13.33 5.35
C GLY A 85 9.18 12.52 4.16
N ALA A 86 9.51 11.24 4.31
CA ALA A 86 9.97 10.37 3.21
C ALA A 86 8.87 9.92 2.23
N ALA A 87 7.72 10.60 2.19
CA ALA A 87 6.54 10.26 1.38
C ALA A 87 6.00 8.82 1.55
N LYS A 88 6.33 8.16 2.67
CA LYS A 88 5.99 6.75 2.95
C LYS A 88 4.49 6.44 2.88
N SER A 89 3.65 7.28 3.49
CA SER A 89 2.18 7.16 3.41
C SER A 89 1.66 7.37 1.98
N SER A 90 2.29 8.25 1.19
CA SER A 90 1.90 8.43 -0.21
C SER A 90 2.21 7.18 -1.04
N ALA A 91 3.40 6.59 -0.85
CA ALA A 91 3.77 5.33 -1.50
C ALA A 91 2.82 4.18 -1.11
N ALA A 92 2.46 4.10 0.18
CA ALA A 92 1.47 3.15 0.68
C ALA A 92 0.12 3.29 -0.05
N ASN A 93 -0.42 4.52 -0.13
CA ASN A 93 -1.69 4.78 -0.80
C ASN A 93 -1.66 4.38 -2.29
N VAL A 94 -0.56 4.68 -2.99
CA VAL A 94 -0.38 4.30 -4.40
C VAL A 94 -0.33 2.79 -4.56
N ALA A 95 0.40 2.09 -3.69
CA ALA A 95 0.49 0.64 -3.70
C ALA A 95 -0.87 -0.03 -3.44
N MET A 96 -1.67 0.50 -2.51
CA MET A 96 -3.04 0.02 -2.27
C MET A 96 -3.92 0.22 -3.49
N ALA A 97 -3.90 1.40 -4.11
CA ALA A 97 -4.68 1.65 -5.33
C ALA A 97 -4.26 0.70 -6.46
N TRP A 98 -2.96 0.51 -6.66
CA TRP A 98 -2.43 -0.42 -7.65
C TRP A 98 -2.90 -1.85 -7.40
N ASP A 99 -2.80 -2.34 -6.16
CA ASP A 99 -3.21 -3.70 -5.83
C ASP A 99 -4.72 -3.92 -6.03
N MET A 100 -5.54 -2.94 -5.64
CA MET A 100 -6.99 -2.95 -5.90
C MET A 100 -7.34 -2.96 -7.40
N SER A 101 -6.45 -2.44 -8.25
CA SER A 101 -6.72 -2.42 -9.70
C SER A 101 -6.62 -3.81 -10.31
N ARG A 102 -5.74 -4.66 -9.77
CA ARG A 102 -5.42 -5.97 -10.34
C ARG A 102 -6.67 -6.86 -10.34
N PRO A 103 -6.84 -7.72 -11.35
CA PRO A 103 -7.98 -8.63 -11.41
C PRO A 103 -8.08 -9.48 -10.14
N PRO A 104 -9.30 -9.90 -9.77
CA PRO A 104 -9.51 -10.78 -8.63
C PRO A 104 -8.69 -12.06 -8.79
N HIS A 105 -8.20 -12.61 -7.68
CA HIS A 105 -7.49 -13.87 -7.71
C HIS A 105 -8.49 -15.01 -7.93
N GLN A 106 -8.01 -16.21 -8.28
CA GLN A 106 -8.85 -17.41 -8.46
C GLN A 106 -9.74 -17.76 -7.24
N GLN A 107 -9.48 -17.16 -6.07
CA GLN A 107 -10.12 -17.42 -4.79
C GLN A 107 -11.23 -16.41 -4.43
N GLY A 108 -11.61 -15.52 -5.36
CA GLY A 108 -12.72 -14.57 -5.20
C GLY A 108 -12.30 -13.12 -5.05
N ASP A 109 -13.20 -12.32 -4.48
CA ASP A 109 -13.06 -10.87 -4.28
C ASP A 109 -11.85 -10.54 -3.39
N LYS A 110 -11.03 -9.60 -3.87
CA LYS A 110 -9.81 -9.15 -3.19
C LYS A 110 -10.17 -8.19 -2.08
N ARG A 111 -9.72 -8.47 -0.86
CA ARG A 111 -9.97 -7.63 0.31
C ARG A 111 -8.67 -7.12 0.89
N LEU A 112 -8.52 -5.81 0.92
CA LEU A 112 -7.36 -5.16 1.53
C LEU A 112 -7.77 -4.41 2.80
N ILE A 113 -6.89 -4.43 3.80
CA ILE A 113 -7.07 -3.65 5.03
C ILE A 113 -5.94 -2.64 5.13
N MET A 114 -6.29 -1.40 5.43
CA MET A 114 -5.36 -0.34 5.75
C MET A 114 -5.54 0.07 7.21
N VAL A 115 -4.42 0.17 7.92
CA VAL A 115 -4.37 0.42 9.37
C VAL A 115 -3.43 1.60 9.64
N SER A 116 -3.80 2.44 10.59
CA SER A 116 -2.90 3.48 11.13
C SER A 116 -3.19 3.69 12.62
N TYR A 117 -2.42 4.50 13.34
CA TYR A 117 -2.62 4.72 14.78
C TYR A 117 -4.02 5.25 15.16
N ASN A 118 -4.77 5.89 14.24
CA ASN A 118 -6.16 6.28 14.49
C ASN A 118 -7.05 6.29 13.23
N ASP A 119 -8.36 6.27 13.47
CA ASP A 119 -9.39 6.26 12.41
C ASP A 119 -9.36 7.52 11.52
N LYS A 120 -9.03 8.68 12.09
CA LYS A 120 -9.06 9.96 11.35
C LYS A 120 -7.99 9.98 10.26
N ILE A 121 -6.78 9.52 10.56
CA ILE A 121 -5.67 9.49 9.62
C ILE A 121 -5.93 8.45 8.54
N VAL A 122 -6.27 7.21 8.92
CA VAL A 122 -6.50 6.15 7.94
C VAL A 122 -7.72 6.44 7.04
N ALA A 123 -8.76 7.10 7.55
CA ALA A 123 -9.89 7.53 6.71
C ALA A 123 -9.46 8.57 5.67
N LYS A 124 -8.56 9.50 6.03
CA LYS A 124 -7.97 10.46 5.06
C LYS A 124 -7.13 9.74 4.02
N GLN A 125 -6.32 8.76 4.43
CA GLN A 125 -5.52 7.94 3.52
C GLN A 125 -6.43 7.15 2.55
N SER A 126 -7.46 6.48 3.08
CA SER A 126 -8.43 5.72 2.30
C SER A 126 -9.17 6.59 1.29
N GLY A 127 -9.53 7.82 1.67
CA GLY A 127 -10.08 8.81 0.75
C GLY A 127 -9.14 9.16 -0.41
N ARG A 128 -7.82 9.24 -0.17
CA ARG A 128 -6.83 9.47 -1.24
C ARG A 128 -6.71 8.29 -2.19
N VAL A 129 -6.71 7.06 -1.65
CA VAL A 129 -6.78 5.83 -2.47
C VAL A 129 -8.03 5.87 -3.34
N GLN A 130 -9.18 6.18 -2.74
CA GLN A 130 -10.44 6.29 -3.46
C GLN A 130 -10.42 7.38 -4.56
N THR A 131 -9.79 8.53 -4.30
CA THR A 131 -9.59 9.58 -5.32
C THR A 131 -8.76 9.07 -6.49
N MET A 132 -7.67 8.33 -6.24
CA MET A 132 -6.87 7.71 -7.31
C MET A 132 -7.72 6.71 -8.11
N CYS A 133 -8.53 5.87 -7.46
CA CYS A 133 -9.40 4.91 -8.15
C CYS A 133 -10.50 5.56 -9.01
N LYS A 134 -10.87 6.82 -8.72
CA LYS A 134 -11.83 7.61 -9.53
C LYS A 134 -11.18 8.27 -10.75
N SER A 135 -9.85 8.30 -10.83
CA SER A 135 -9.12 9.00 -11.88
C SER A 135 -9.22 8.27 -13.24
N PRO A 136 -9.23 8.99 -14.38
CA PRO A 136 -9.18 8.37 -15.70
C PRO A 136 -7.95 7.48 -15.89
N GLU A 137 -6.82 7.88 -15.31
CA GLU A 137 -5.55 7.17 -15.36
C GLU A 137 -5.63 5.77 -14.74
N TYR A 138 -6.53 5.57 -13.77
CA TYR A 138 -6.72 4.29 -13.08
C TYR A 138 -7.35 3.19 -13.95
N GLN A 139 -7.89 3.54 -15.11
CA GLN A 139 -8.54 2.59 -16.02
C GLN A 139 -7.48 1.77 -16.78
N LEU A 140 -6.86 0.82 -16.07
CA LEU A 140 -5.75 0.02 -16.59
C LEU A 140 -6.20 -1.21 -17.38
N TRP A 141 -7.39 -1.72 -17.13
CA TRP A 141 -7.89 -2.97 -17.70
C TRP A 141 -9.02 -2.69 -18.70
N ASP A 142 -9.39 -3.70 -19.49
CA ASP A 142 -10.44 -3.55 -20.51
C ASP A 142 -11.80 -3.21 -19.87
N ASP A 143 -12.11 -3.85 -18.74
CA ASP A 143 -13.28 -3.54 -17.94
C ASP A 143 -13.05 -2.28 -17.11
N LYS A 144 -13.96 -1.32 -17.27
CA LYS A 144 -13.92 -0.08 -16.51
C LYS A 144 -14.19 -0.34 -15.03
N VAL A 145 -13.29 0.14 -14.20
CA VAL A 145 -13.39 0.03 -12.74
C VAL A 145 -14.06 1.28 -12.19
N ARG A 146 -15.12 1.08 -11.39
CA ARG A 146 -15.86 2.14 -10.70
C ARG A 146 -16.16 1.75 -9.26
N ILE A 147 -16.41 2.73 -8.41
CA ILE A 147 -16.84 2.47 -7.03
C ILE A 147 -18.29 2.00 -7.04
N VAL A 148 -18.56 0.94 -6.29
CA VAL A 148 -19.89 0.32 -6.19
C VAL A 148 -20.49 0.53 -4.80
N THR A 149 -19.68 0.38 -3.75
CA THR A 149 -20.06 0.68 -2.38
C THR A 149 -19.14 1.76 -1.83
N ASP A 150 -19.70 2.76 -1.15
CA ASP A 150 -18.97 3.86 -0.52
C ASP A 150 -19.49 4.05 0.92
N ALA A 151 -19.13 3.12 1.80
CA ALA A 151 -19.44 3.22 3.22
C ALA A 151 -18.25 3.84 3.97
N LYS A 152 -18.55 4.44 5.13
CA LYS A 152 -17.52 5.07 5.95
C LYS A 152 -16.55 4.01 6.47
N GLY A 153 -15.31 4.06 6.00
CA GLY A 153 -14.25 3.12 6.41
C GLY A 153 -14.24 1.81 5.62
N GLU A 154 -15.19 1.59 4.70
CA GLU A 154 -15.23 0.39 3.87
C GLU A 154 -15.87 0.70 2.52
N TRP A 155 -15.17 0.42 1.42
CA TRP A 155 -15.68 0.68 0.07
C TRP A 155 -15.17 -0.34 -0.93
N SER A 156 -15.87 -0.47 -2.05
CA SER A 156 -15.62 -1.52 -3.04
C SER A 156 -15.63 -0.99 -4.48
N LEU A 157 -14.95 -1.73 -5.34
CA LEU A 157 -14.84 -1.50 -6.77
C LEU A 157 -15.60 -2.55 -7.57
N SER A 158 -15.97 -2.21 -8.80
CA SER A 158 -16.73 -3.07 -9.71
C SER A 158 -15.97 -4.31 -10.20
N ASN A 159 -14.66 -4.37 -9.95
CA ASN A 159 -13.83 -5.55 -10.19
C ASN A 159 -13.79 -6.51 -8.98
N GLY A 160 -14.60 -6.26 -7.94
CA GLY A 160 -14.65 -7.07 -6.72
C GLY A 160 -13.59 -6.71 -5.67
N ALA A 161 -12.74 -5.71 -5.90
CA ALA A 161 -11.79 -5.27 -4.89
C ALA A 161 -12.47 -4.43 -3.79
N GLU A 162 -12.20 -4.75 -2.53
CA GLU A 162 -12.70 -4.06 -1.34
C GLU A 162 -11.53 -3.51 -0.52
N LEU A 163 -11.70 -2.31 0.04
CA LEU A 163 -10.77 -1.69 0.98
C LEU A 163 -11.48 -1.34 2.27
N MET A 164 -10.96 -1.88 3.38
CA MET A 164 -11.34 -1.49 4.74
C MET A 164 -10.24 -0.64 5.36
N ALA A 165 -10.62 0.44 6.05
CA ALA A 165 -9.72 1.39 6.68
C ALA A 165 -10.13 1.61 8.14
N ALA A 166 -9.25 1.23 9.06
CA ALA A 166 -9.52 1.28 10.50
C ALA A 166 -8.27 1.69 11.29
N GLY A 167 -8.46 2.46 12.36
CA GLY A 167 -7.43 2.68 13.35
C GLY A 167 -7.02 1.36 14.00
N ILE A 168 -5.76 1.24 14.42
CA ILE A 168 -5.25 -0.02 14.97
C ILE A 168 -6.10 -0.48 16.16
N LEU A 169 -6.48 0.43 17.07
CA LEU A 169 -7.27 0.12 18.25
C LEU A 169 -8.81 0.18 18.05
N SER A 170 -9.31 0.34 16.82
CA SER A 170 -10.77 0.45 16.60
C SER A 170 -11.48 -0.89 16.40
N GLY A 171 -10.76 -2.01 16.56
CA GLY A 171 -11.31 -3.36 16.53
C GLY A 171 -11.63 -3.80 15.10
N ILE A 172 -10.60 -4.31 14.43
CA ILE A 172 -10.71 -4.83 13.06
C ILE A 172 -11.43 -6.19 13.13
N THR A 173 -12.76 -6.23 12.96
CA THR A 173 -13.58 -7.45 13.11
C THR A 173 -14.29 -7.85 11.80
N GLY A 174 -14.56 -9.15 11.63
CA GLY A 174 -15.51 -9.66 10.62
C GLY A 174 -14.99 -9.99 9.21
N SER A 175 -13.85 -9.43 8.77
CA SER A 175 -13.39 -9.58 7.37
C SER A 175 -11.98 -10.15 7.23
N ARG A 176 -11.85 -11.26 6.48
CA ARG A 176 -10.56 -11.83 6.09
C ARG A 176 -9.95 -11.03 4.94
N ALA A 177 -8.62 -10.85 4.94
CA ALA A 177 -7.90 -9.99 4.01
C ALA A 177 -6.83 -10.74 3.20
N ASP A 178 -6.67 -10.36 1.94
CA ASP A 178 -5.60 -10.78 1.03
C ASP A 178 -4.32 -9.95 1.23
N GLY A 179 -4.45 -8.78 1.86
CA GLY A 179 -3.33 -7.90 2.16
C GLY A 179 -3.65 -6.92 3.27
N ILE A 180 -2.67 -6.67 4.14
CA ILE A 180 -2.79 -5.69 5.24
C ILE A 180 -1.61 -4.72 5.18
N LEU A 181 -1.92 -3.43 5.09
CA LEU A 181 -0.96 -2.35 5.18
C LEU A 181 -1.14 -1.58 6.49
N ILE A 182 -0.09 -1.51 7.30
CA ILE A 182 -0.03 -0.80 8.57
C ILE A 182 0.90 0.39 8.40
N ASP A 183 0.38 1.62 8.45
CA ASP A 183 1.14 2.86 8.31
C ASP A 183 1.15 3.67 9.61
N ASP A 184 2.34 3.81 10.20
CA ASP A 184 2.59 4.46 11.49
C ASP A 184 1.58 4.00 12.56
N PRO A 185 1.76 2.80 13.18
CA PRO A 185 0.85 2.26 14.18
C PRO A 185 0.85 3.04 15.50
N VAL A 186 1.81 3.95 15.69
CA VAL A 186 1.97 4.82 16.86
C VAL A 186 2.12 6.27 16.41
N LYS A 187 1.46 7.20 17.11
CA LYS A 187 1.29 8.61 16.70
C LYS A 187 2.58 9.44 16.76
N ASN A 188 3.28 9.36 17.89
CA ASN A 188 4.37 10.27 18.25
C ASN A 188 5.30 9.60 19.27
N ARG A 189 6.35 10.34 19.67
CA ARG A 189 7.31 9.88 20.70
C ARG A 189 6.65 9.57 22.04
N GLU A 190 5.72 10.41 22.50
CA GLU A 190 5.05 10.23 23.80
C GLU A 190 4.28 8.90 23.86
N ASP A 191 3.48 8.61 22.84
CA ASP A 191 2.76 7.34 22.70
C ASP A 191 3.75 6.17 22.55
N ALA A 192 4.88 6.38 21.85
CA ALA A 192 5.91 5.36 21.68
C ALA A 192 6.70 5.07 22.96
N ASP A 193 6.84 6.03 23.88
CA ASP A 193 7.51 5.85 25.18
C ASP A 193 6.56 5.20 26.21
N SER A 194 5.25 5.20 25.96
CA SER A 194 4.26 4.54 26.79
C SER A 194 4.22 3.03 26.55
N GLU A 195 4.70 2.25 27.53
CA GLU A 195 4.63 0.78 27.52
C GLU A 195 3.19 0.28 27.30
N LEU A 196 2.22 0.86 28.01
CA LEU A 196 0.81 0.51 27.86
C LEU A 196 0.29 0.67 26.42
N VAL A 197 0.73 1.72 25.70
CA VAL A 197 0.32 1.92 24.31
C VAL A 197 1.01 0.91 23.40
N ARG A 198 2.31 0.67 23.58
CA ARG A 198 3.06 -0.33 22.80
C ARG A 198 2.48 -1.74 22.96
N ASP A 199 2.15 -2.13 24.19
CA ASP A 199 1.58 -3.44 24.49
C ASP A 199 0.22 -3.59 23.83
N LYS A 200 -0.68 -2.61 24.00
CA LYS A 200 -2.00 -2.62 23.34
C LYS A 200 -1.90 -2.69 21.81
N THR A 201 -0.96 -1.94 21.23
CA THR A 201 -0.71 -1.98 19.78
C THR A 201 -0.25 -3.36 19.32
N THR A 202 0.59 -4.02 20.12
CA THR A 202 1.13 -5.35 19.79
C THR A 202 0.12 -6.45 20.02
N ASP A 203 -0.64 -6.39 21.12
CA ASP A 203 -1.76 -7.29 21.40
C ASP A 203 -2.79 -7.23 20.26
N GLU A 204 -3.19 -6.03 19.83
CA GLU A 204 -4.13 -5.87 18.73
C GLU A 204 -3.56 -6.35 17.38
N PHE A 205 -2.25 -6.20 17.16
CA PHE A 205 -1.59 -6.79 16.01
C PHE A 205 -1.70 -8.33 16.03
N ASN A 206 -1.33 -8.95 17.15
CA ASN A 206 -1.30 -10.41 17.29
C ASN A 206 -2.70 -11.04 17.31
N ASP A 207 -3.62 -10.46 18.08
CA ASP A 207 -4.92 -11.07 18.38
C ASP A 207 -5.99 -10.70 17.35
N SER A 208 -5.90 -9.51 16.75
CA SER A 208 -6.89 -9.03 15.79
C SER A 208 -6.36 -9.03 14.36
N ILE A 209 -5.25 -8.34 14.06
CA ILE A 209 -4.77 -8.16 12.68
C ILE A 209 -4.34 -9.49 12.06
N MET A 210 -3.47 -10.23 12.75
CA MET A 210 -2.91 -11.49 12.22
C MET A 210 -3.99 -12.54 11.94
N THR A 211 -5.09 -12.53 12.70
CA THR A 211 -6.21 -13.47 12.51
C THR A 211 -7.05 -13.17 11.26
N ARG A 212 -6.86 -12.01 10.61
CA ARG A 212 -7.58 -11.64 9.37
C ARG A 212 -6.93 -12.21 8.12
N LEU A 213 -5.66 -12.59 8.15
CA LEU A 213 -4.93 -12.99 6.95
C LEU A 213 -5.52 -14.24 6.31
N LYS A 214 -5.88 -14.17 5.03
CA LYS A 214 -6.16 -15.35 4.21
C LYS A 214 -4.84 -16.11 3.92
N PRO A 215 -4.90 -17.40 3.56
CA PRO A 215 -3.73 -18.12 3.06
C PRO A 215 -3.07 -17.34 1.90
N GLY A 216 -1.76 -17.14 1.97
CA GLY A 216 -0.99 -16.39 0.97
C GLY A 216 -1.02 -14.87 1.13
N ALA A 217 -1.78 -14.31 2.09
CA ALA A 217 -1.90 -12.88 2.27
C ALA A 217 -0.57 -12.21 2.67
N TRP A 218 -0.36 -11.00 2.16
CA TRP A 218 0.83 -10.20 2.45
C TRP A 218 0.59 -9.22 3.60
N ILE A 219 1.67 -8.81 4.28
CA ILE A 219 1.66 -7.73 5.29
C ILE A 219 2.77 -6.74 4.98
N VAL A 220 2.43 -5.46 5.03
CA VAL A 220 3.40 -4.36 5.00
C VAL A 220 3.25 -3.56 6.29
N LEU A 221 4.35 -3.40 7.02
CA LEU A 221 4.47 -2.53 8.19
C LEU A 221 5.40 -1.36 7.84
N ILE A 222 4.83 -0.17 7.73
CA ILE A 222 5.56 1.08 7.47
C ILE A 222 5.53 1.91 8.74
N LEU A 223 6.70 2.34 9.21
CA LEU A 223 6.77 3.22 10.37
C LEU A 223 8.03 4.05 10.43
N THR A 224 7.92 5.16 11.14
CA THR A 224 9.08 5.82 11.73
C THR A 224 9.43 5.13 13.04
N ARG A 225 10.66 4.64 13.20
CA ARG A 225 11.11 4.02 14.46
C ARG A 225 11.25 5.08 15.55
N TRP A 226 10.41 4.99 16.58
CA TRP A 226 10.42 5.91 17.73
C TRP A 226 10.94 5.26 19.00
N HIS A 227 10.84 3.93 19.11
CA HIS A 227 11.24 3.21 20.30
C HIS A 227 11.77 1.84 19.90
N GLU A 228 12.76 1.32 20.64
CA GLU A 228 13.37 0.02 20.33
C GLU A 228 12.34 -1.11 20.43
N SER A 229 11.40 -1.01 21.38
CA SER A 229 10.28 -1.93 21.61
C SER A 229 8.95 -1.50 20.96
N ASP A 230 8.96 -0.63 19.95
CA ASP A 230 7.76 -0.39 19.13
C ASP A 230 7.29 -1.68 18.42
N LEU A 231 6.16 -1.65 17.71
CA LEU A 231 5.58 -2.86 17.09
C LEU A 231 6.60 -3.64 16.25
N ALA A 232 7.42 -2.96 15.45
CA ALA A 232 8.47 -3.61 14.68
C ALA A 232 9.55 -4.20 15.59
N GLY A 233 9.95 -3.46 16.63
CA GLY A 233 10.84 -3.94 17.68
C GLY A 233 10.41 -5.23 18.37
N GLN A 234 9.10 -5.41 18.61
CA GLN A 234 8.58 -6.64 19.22
C GLN A 234 8.53 -7.83 18.25
N LEU A 235 8.45 -7.55 16.95
CA LEU A 235 8.49 -8.57 15.90
C LEU A 235 9.92 -9.00 15.54
N LEU A 236 10.86 -8.05 15.58
CA LEU A 236 12.26 -8.31 15.30
C LEU A 236 12.89 -9.23 16.38
N PRO A 237 13.90 -10.04 16.01
CA PRO A 237 14.61 -10.86 16.98
C PRO A 237 15.41 -9.99 17.95
N LEU A 238 15.63 -10.50 19.17
CA LEU A 238 16.33 -9.77 20.25
C LEU A 238 17.77 -9.36 19.88
N ASP A 239 18.42 -10.10 18.99
CA ASP A 239 19.77 -9.86 18.50
C ASP A 239 19.81 -9.04 17.20
N TYR A 240 18.70 -8.40 16.82
CA TYR A 240 18.64 -7.55 15.63
C TYR A 240 19.61 -6.36 15.74
N ASP A 241 20.46 -6.21 14.72
CA ASP A 241 21.58 -5.27 14.68
C ASP A 241 21.32 -4.03 13.79
N GLY A 242 20.10 -3.89 13.26
CA GLY A 242 19.74 -2.78 12.37
C GLY A 242 19.99 -3.03 10.89
N ARG A 243 20.38 -4.25 10.48
CA ARG A 243 20.61 -4.59 9.06
C ARG A 243 19.31 -4.63 8.24
N SER A 244 19.38 -4.22 6.98
CA SER A 244 18.33 -4.51 6.00
C SER A 244 18.46 -5.94 5.44
N GLY A 245 17.36 -6.49 4.92
CA GLY A 245 17.31 -7.81 4.27
C GLY A 245 16.25 -8.73 4.88
N MET A 246 16.29 -10.01 4.51
CA MET A 246 15.37 -11.02 5.06
C MET A 246 15.77 -11.39 6.49
N ILE A 247 14.83 -11.27 7.42
CA ILE A 247 15.03 -11.51 8.85
C ILE A 247 13.93 -12.41 9.39
N ARG A 248 14.35 -13.47 10.09
CA ARG A 248 13.45 -14.37 10.80
C ARG A 248 12.91 -13.65 12.04
N CYS A 249 11.61 -13.35 12.05
CA CYS A 249 10.93 -12.65 13.13
C CYS A 249 10.29 -13.60 14.15
N THR A 250 9.91 -13.03 15.29
CA THR A 250 9.32 -13.75 16.44
C THR A 250 7.97 -14.41 16.12
N ASP A 251 7.26 -13.90 15.11
CA ASP A 251 5.97 -14.39 14.63
C ASP A 251 6.03 -15.67 13.80
N GLY A 252 7.23 -16.24 13.58
CA GLY A 252 7.34 -17.45 12.76
C GLY A 252 7.50 -17.17 11.26
N MET A 253 7.63 -15.91 10.81
CA MET A 253 7.81 -15.54 9.40
C MET A 253 9.18 -14.89 9.11
N ASP A 254 9.57 -14.89 7.84
CA ASP A 254 10.70 -14.10 7.34
C ASP A 254 10.18 -12.77 6.80
N TRP A 255 10.66 -11.66 7.36
CA TRP A 255 10.32 -10.30 6.95
C TRP A 255 11.47 -9.68 6.16
N ASP A 256 11.17 -9.05 5.02
CA ASP A 256 12.11 -8.15 4.34
C ASP A 256 12.12 -6.83 5.10
N VAL A 257 13.25 -6.49 5.72
CA VAL A 257 13.42 -5.28 6.52
C VAL A 257 14.25 -4.29 5.72
N VAL A 258 13.76 -3.06 5.58
CA VAL A 258 14.37 -2.00 4.77
C VAL A 258 14.53 -0.73 5.59
#